data_AF-A0A3B9JA51-F1
#
_entry.id   AF-A0A3B9JA51-F1
#
_cell.length_a   1.000
_cell.length_b   1.000
_cell.length_c   1.000
_cell.angle_alpha   90.00
_cell.angle_beta   90.00
_cell.angle_gamma   90.00
#
_symmetry.space_group_name_H-M   'P 1'
#
loop_
_entity.id
_entity.type
_entity.pdbx_description
1 polymer ?
#
loop_
_entity_poly.entity_id
_entity_poly.type
_entity_poly.pdbx_seq_one_letter_code
_entity_poly.pdbx_strand_id
1 'polypeptide(L)'
;LRGSISASHNTWSGVLWTRPERSDPEPVEGEQSRRAGFYVAPTYDIIPIIDRVGGGDSFMGGLICGLRKYADDPQKALNFAAAAACLKHSIPGDFNAVTVAEVETLMGGDASGRVSR
;
A
#
# COMPACT_ATOMS: atom_id res chain seq x y z
N LEU A 1 8.62 -1.14 -3.96
CA LEU A 1 9.43 -0.35 -4.94
C LEU A 1 8.69 -0.32 -6.27
N ARG A 2 8.79 0.76 -7.05
CA ARG A 2 8.18 0.85 -8.39
C ARG A 2 9.14 0.25 -9.42
N GLY A 3 8.71 -0.76 -10.17
CA GLY A 3 9.40 -1.26 -11.35
C GLY A 3 8.75 -0.72 -12.63
N SER A 4 9.56 -0.50 -13.66
CA SER A 4 9.09 -0.09 -14.99
C SER A 4 9.49 -1.18 -15.98
N ILE A 5 8.51 -1.91 -16.51
CA ILE A 5 8.74 -2.95 -17.52
C ILE A 5 8.49 -2.37 -18.92
N SER A 6 7.42 -1.59 -19.09
CA SER A 6 7.13 -0.83 -20.32
C SER A 6 6.30 0.43 -20.01
N ALA A 7 5.97 1.23 -21.03
CA ALA A 7 5.14 2.43 -20.85
C ALA A 7 3.75 2.12 -20.25
N SER A 8 3.23 0.91 -20.48
CA SER A 8 1.90 0.46 -20.05
C SER A 8 1.93 -0.66 -19.00
N HIS A 9 3.12 -1.09 -18.55
CA HIS A 9 3.30 -2.14 -17.56
C HIS A 9 4.35 -1.72 -16.53
N ASN A 10 3.88 -1.44 -15.32
CA ASN A 10 4.73 -1.17 -14.16
C ASN A 10 4.37 -2.12 -13.03
N THR A 11 5.33 -2.31 -12.14
CA THR A 11 5.09 -2.95 -10.84
C THR A 11 5.05 -1.89 -9.75
N TRP A 12 4.22 -2.12 -8.73
CA TRP A 12 4.05 -1.21 -7.61
C TRP A 12 4.09 -1.95 -6.29
N SER A 13 4.88 -1.43 -5.34
CA SER A 13 5.00 -1.97 -3.98
C SER A 13 5.50 -0.86 -3.05
N GLY A 14 5.29 -1.01 -1.75
CA GLY A 14 5.73 -0.07 -0.72
C GLY A 14 6.59 -0.75 0.35
N VAL A 15 7.31 0.06 1.11
CA VAL A 15 8.05 -0.36 2.28
C VAL A 15 7.72 0.60 3.43
N LEU A 16 7.53 0.06 4.64
CA LEU A 16 7.33 0.86 5.85
C LEU A 16 8.36 0.43 6.87
N TRP A 17 9.13 1.40 7.36
CA TRP A 17 9.99 1.20 8.52
C TRP A 17 9.39 1.91 9.71
N THR A 18 9.35 1.21 10.84
CA THR A 18 8.86 1.73 12.11
C THR A 18 9.94 1.58 13.15
N ARG A 19 10.16 2.65 13.92
CA ARG A 19 11.16 2.67 14.98
C ARG A 19 10.57 2.08 16.26
N PRO A 20 11.35 1.32 17.05
CA PRO A 20 10.98 0.99 18.43
C PRO A 20 10.85 2.27 19.27
N GLU A 21 9.73 2.42 19.98
CA GLU A 21 9.60 3.45 21.00
C GLU A 21 10.32 3.02 22.28
N ARG A 22 10.78 4.00 23.07
CA ARG A 22 11.43 3.72 24.37
C ARG A 22 10.52 3.04 25.38
N SER A 23 9.21 3.15 25.19
CA SER A 23 8.17 2.51 26.01
C SER A 23 7.80 1.11 25.53
N ASP A 24 8.26 0.69 24.35
CA ASP A 24 8.01 -0.67 23.88
C ASP A 24 8.77 -1.66 24.77
N PRO A 25 8.16 -2.82 25.11
CA PRO A 25 8.88 -3.87 25.81
C PRO A 25 10.10 -4.29 24.98
N GLU A 26 11.22 -4.55 25.67
CA GLU A 26 12.39 -5.15 25.02
C GLU A 26 11.96 -6.40 24.25
N PRO A 27 12.38 -6.57 22.98
CA PRO A 27 12.01 -7.72 22.18
C PRO A 27 12.40 -9.01 22.91
N VAL A 28 11.44 -9.89 23.13
CA VAL A 28 11.72 -11.25 23.60
C VAL A 28 12.40 -12.00 22.45
N GLU A 29 13.42 -12.79 22.74
CA GLU A 29 14.21 -13.49 21.72
C GLU A 29 13.29 -14.33 20.80
N GLY A 30 13.20 -13.95 19.53
CA GLY A 30 12.32 -14.59 18.53
C GLY A 30 10.93 -13.95 18.35
N GLU A 31 10.55 -12.92 19.13
CA GLU A 31 9.29 -12.19 18.99
C GLU A 31 9.51 -10.81 18.35
N GLN A 32 8.93 -10.61 17.17
CA GLN A 32 8.96 -9.31 16.48
C GLN A 32 8.08 -8.31 17.23
N SER A 33 8.61 -7.11 17.50
CA SER A 33 7.82 -6.03 18.09
C SER A 33 6.58 -5.76 17.24
N ARG A 34 5.41 -5.69 17.87
CA ARG A 34 4.12 -5.46 17.18
C ARG A 34 4.06 -4.12 16.45
N ARG A 35 4.90 -3.16 16.84
CA ARG A 35 4.92 -1.79 16.28
C ARG A 35 6.22 -1.39 15.64
N ALA A 36 7.31 -2.11 15.89
CA ALA A 36 8.63 -1.81 15.35
C ALA A 36 9.12 -2.93 14.42
N GLY A 37 9.43 -2.56 13.19
CA GLY A 37 9.74 -3.52 12.15
C GLY A 37 9.93 -2.90 10.78
N PHE A 38 10.41 -3.74 9.87
CA PHE A 38 10.54 -3.45 8.45
C PHE A 38 9.49 -4.27 7.70
N TYR A 39 8.49 -3.57 7.16
CA TYR A 39 7.36 -4.17 6.47
C TYR A 39 7.47 -3.95 4.97
N VAL A 40 7.07 -4.94 4.20
CA VAL A 40 7.11 -4.91 2.73
C VAL A 40 5.70 -5.23 2.23
N ALA A 41 5.15 -4.35 1.38
CA ALA A 41 3.87 -4.59 0.76
C ALA A 41 4.01 -5.60 -0.40
N PRO A 42 2.93 -6.34 -0.72
CA PRO A 42 2.84 -7.10 -1.97
C PRO A 42 3.21 -6.25 -3.18
N THR A 43 3.69 -6.93 -4.21
CA THR A 43 3.93 -6.31 -5.52
C THR A 43 2.70 -6.49 -6.39
N TYR A 44 2.17 -5.38 -6.88
CA TYR A 44 1.06 -5.34 -7.82
C TYR A 44 1.57 -5.09 -9.23
N ASP A 45 1.03 -5.85 -10.18
CA ASP A 45 1.17 -5.57 -11.61
C ASP A 45 0.10 -4.59 -12.04
N ILE A 46 0.52 -3.44 -12.55
CA ILE A 46 -0.37 -2.39 -13.06
C ILE A 46 -0.40 -2.49 -14.58
N ILE A 47 -1.48 -3.11 -15.09
CA ILE A 47 -1.68 -3.35 -16.52
C ILE A 47 -3.18 -3.21 -16.86
N PRO A 48 -3.57 -2.29 -17.78
CA PRO A 48 -2.78 -1.20 -18.33
C PRO A 48 -2.66 -0.03 -17.34
N ILE A 49 -1.64 0.81 -17.51
CA ILE A 49 -1.55 2.10 -16.82
C ILE A 49 -2.37 3.14 -17.58
N ILE A 50 -3.34 3.75 -16.89
CA ILE A 50 -4.15 4.84 -17.44
C ILE A 50 -3.47 6.19 -17.16
N ASP A 51 -3.05 6.41 -15.92
CA ASP A 51 -2.31 7.61 -15.51
C ASP A 51 -1.32 7.28 -14.39
N ARG A 52 -0.19 7.98 -14.37
CA ARG A 52 0.91 7.78 -13.40
C ARG A 52 0.95 8.89 -12.35
N VAL A 53 0.28 10.01 -12.62
CA VAL A 53 0.26 11.20 -11.77
C VAL A 53 -0.56 10.89 -10.50
N GLY A 54 -0.10 11.43 -9.37
CA GLY A 54 -0.74 11.25 -8.06
C GLY A 54 -0.54 9.89 -7.39
N GLY A 55 0.24 8.96 -7.97
CA GLY A 55 0.47 7.64 -7.37
C GLY A 55 1.17 7.68 -6.01
N GLY A 56 2.14 8.59 -5.84
CA GLY A 56 2.84 8.81 -4.57
C GLY A 56 1.96 9.46 -3.51
N ASP A 57 1.20 10.50 -3.87
CA ASP A 57 0.27 11.17 -2.97
C ASP A 57 -0.86 10.23 -2.53
N SER A 58 -1.33 9.40 -3.46
CA SER A 58 -2.29 8.33 -3.19
C SER A 58 -1.75 7.30 -2.19
N PHE A 59 -0.46 6.94 -2.30
CA PHE A 59 0.18 6.03 -1.36
C PHE A 59 0.28 6.66 0.03
N MET A 60 0.71 7.92 0.13
CA MET A 60 0.83 8.60 1.41
C MET A 60 -0.53 8.83 2.07
N GLY A 61 -1.54 9.26 1.31
CA GLY A 61 -2.91 9.39 1.81
C GLY A 61 -3.49 8.04 2.25
N GLY A 62 -3.26 6.99 1.46
CA GLY A 62 -3.61 5.62 1.81
C GLY A 62 -2.91 5.14 3.08
N LEU A 63 -1.63 5.45 3.27
CA LEU A 63 -0.86 5.08 4.45
C LEU A 63 -1.36 5.77 5.71
N ILE A 64 -1.62 7.08 5.65
CA ILE A 64 -2.19 7.81 6.80
C ILE A 64 -3.56 7.23 7.17
N CYS A 65 -4.42 6.96 6.18
CA CYS A 65 -5.71 6.32 6.40
C CYS A 65 -5.55 4.91 7.01
N GLY A 66 -4.64 4.10 6.46
CA GLY A 66 -4.34 2.75 6.89
C GLY A 66 -3.80 2.71 8.32
N LEU A 67 -2.86 3.58 8.69
CA LEU A 67 -2.31 3.67 10.04
C LEU A 67 -3.37 4.08 11.07
N ARG A 68 -4.35 4.92 10.68
CA ARG A 68 -5.48 5.26 11.55
C ARG A 68 -6.49 4.13 11.70
N LYS A 69 -6.74 3.37 10.64
CA LYS A 69 -7.73 2.28 10.62
C LYS A 69 -7.20 0.97 11.20
N TYR A 70 -5.92 0.70 11.01
CA TYR A 70 -5.21 -0.54 11.37
C TYR A 70 -4.04 -0.22 12.31
N ALA A 71 -4.31 0.55 13.37
CA ALA A 71 -3.29 1.08 14.27
C ALA A 71 -2.40 0.00 14.92
N ASP A 72 -2.92 -1.22 15.09
CA ASP A 72 -2.19 -2.35 15.67
C ASP A 72 -1.64 -3.32 14.62
N ASP A 73 -1.74 -2.99 13.32
CA ASP A 73 -1.26 -3.82 12.21
C ASP A 73 -0.59 -2.94 11.11
N PRO A 74 0.69 -2.58 11.30
CA PRO A 74 1.43 -1.76 10.33
C PRO A 74 1.57 -2.42 8.96
N GLN A 75 1.58 -3.76 8.90
CA GLN A 75 1.64 -4.50 7.64
C GLN A 75 0.35 -4.31 6.84
N LYS A 76 -0.82 -4.41 7.51
CA LYS A 76 -2.11 -4.17 6.87
C LYS A 76 -2.28 -2.72 6.45
N ALA A 77 -1.80 -1.76 7.25
CA ALA A 77 -1.75 -0.36 6.87
C ALA A 77 -0.91 -0.13 5.60
N LEU A 78 0.27 -0.76 5.51
CA LEU A 78 1.12 -0.69 4.31
C LEU A 78 0.46 -1.33 3.09
N ASN A 79 -0.18 -2.50 3.25
CA ASN A 79 -0.89 -3.18 2.18
C ASN A 79 -2.04 -2.32 1.64
N PHE A 80 -2.78 -1.66 2.53
CA PHE A 80 -3.84 -0.73 2.16
C PHE A 80 -3.30 0.46 1.35
N ALA A 81 -2.18 1.06 1.78
CA ALA A 81 -1.52 2.14 1.05
C ALA A 81 -1.07 1.72 -0.35
N ALA A 82 -0.46 0.54 -0.47
CA ALA A 82 0.02 0.00 -1.74
C ALA A 82 -1.13 -0.30 -2.69
N ALA A 83 -2.21 -0.90 -2.20
CA ALA A 83 -3.42 -1.20 -2.98
C ALA A 83 -4.13 0.09 -3.45
N ALA A 84 -4.27 1.10 -2.58
CA ALA A 84 -4.88 2.38 -2.93
C ALA A 84 -4.11 3.10 -4.05
N ALA A 85 -2.78 3.12 -3.96
CA ALA A 85 -1.94 3.68 -5.01
C ALA A 85 -1.93 2.83 -6.28
N CYS A 86 -2.02 1.51 -6.18
CA CYS A 86 -2.18 0.64 -7.36
C CYS A 86 -3.45 1.01 -8.14
N LEU A 87 -4.60 1.11 -7.45
CA LEU A 87 -5.87 1.45 -8.07
C LEU A 87 -5.87 2.88 -8.64
N LYS A 88 -5.15 3.84 -8.03
CA LYS A 88 -5.00 5.19 -8.58
C LYS A 88 -4.48 5.19 -10.02
N HIS A 89 -3.62 4.24 -10.40
CA HIS A 89 -3.06 4.20 -11.75
C HIS A 89 -4.08 3.81 -12.83
N SER A 90 -5.29 3.41 -12.43
CA SER A 90 -6.43 3.16 -13.31
C SER A 90 -7.37 4.38 -13.46
N ILE A 91 -7.08 5.50 -12.78
CA ILE A 91 -7.92 6.71 -12.74
C ILE A 91 -7.14 7.90 -13.30
N PRO A 92 -7.71 8.63 -14.29
CA PRO A 92 -7.08 9.83 -14.86
C PRO A 92 -7.05 11.00 -13.86
N GLY A 93 -6.01 11.82 -13.93
CA GLY A 93 -5.84 13.01 -13.09
C GLY A 93 -5.03 12.72 -11.83
N ASP A 94 -4.93 13.70 -10.93
CA ASP A 94 -4.03 13.64 -9.77
C ASP A 94 -4.69 13.01 -8.53
N PHE A 95 -6.00 13.19 -8.37
CA PHE A 95 -6.73 12.75 -7.18
C PHE A 95 -7.00 11.25 -7.14
N ASN A 96 -6.86 10.67 -5.94
CA ASN A 96 -7.33 9.32 -5.67
C ASN A 96 -8.83 9.32 -5.38
N ALA A 97 -9.64 8.81 -6.31
CA ALA A 97 -11.08 8.66 -6.16
C ALA A 97 -11.51 7.24 -5.76
N VAL A 98 -10.56 6.40 -5.34
CA VAL A 98 -10.81 5.01 -4.93
C VAL A 98 -11.46 4.98 -3.54
N THR A 99 -12.44 4.11 -3.37
CA THR A 99 -13.14 3.87 -2.11
C THR A 99 -12.41 2.86 -1.23
N VAL A 100 -12.62 2.94 0.09
CA VAL A 100 -12.05 1.98 1.05
C VAL A 100 -12.42 0.53 0.71
N ALA A 101 -13.65 0.30 0.23
CA ALA A 101 -14.12 -1.03 -0.14
C ALA A 101 -13.34 -1.61 -1.33
N GLU A 102 -13.11 -0.82 -2.39
CA GLU A 102 -12.32 -1.25 -3.55
C GLU A 102 -10.87 -1.61 -3.15
N VAL A 103 -10.27 -0.82 -2.24
CA VAL A 103 -8.92 -1.13 -1.72
C VAL A 103 -8.92 -2.45 -0.96
N GLU A 104 -9.90 -2.67 -0.08
CA GLU A 104 -10.02 -3.90 0.70
C GLU A 104 -10.29 -5.13 -0.18
N THR A 105 -11.08 -4.98 -1.24
CA THR A 105 -11.31 -6.03 -2.24
C THR A 105 -10.00 -6.41 -2.95
N LEU A 106 -9.20 -5.43 -3.39
CA LEU A 106 -7.89 -5.69 -4.00
C LEU A 106 -6.94 -6.37 -3.00
N MET A 107 -6.93 -5.95 -1.74
CA MET A 107 -6.16 -6.61 -0.68
C MET A 107 -6.59 -8.06 -0.43
N GLY A 108 -7.86 -8.40 -0.68
CA GLY A 108 -8.45 -9.71 -0.47
C GLY A 108 -8.09 -10.77 -1.52
N GLY A 109 -7.34 -10.41 -2.57
CA GLY A 109 -6.81 -11.38 -3.54
C GLY A 109 -7.20 -11.14 -4.99
N ASP A 110 -7.93 -10.07 -5.30
CA ASP A 110 -8.15 -9.64 -6.69
C ASP A 110 -6.90 -8.92 -7.22
N ALA A 111 -5.74 -9.60 -7.22
CA ALA A 111 -4.41 -9.03 -7.47
C ALA A 111 -4.22 -8.49 -8.90
N SER A 112 -5.20 -8.68 -9.78
CA SER A 112 -5.27 -7.91 -11.02
C SER A 112 -5.80 -6.53 -10.64
N GLY A 113 -5.02 -5.46 -10.80
CA GLY A 113 -5.43 -4.07 -10.48
C GLY A 113 -6.60 -3.53 -11.33
N ARG A 114 -7.51 -4.40 -11.77
CA ARG A 114 -8.75 -4.11 -12.48
C ARG A 114 -9.81 -3.72 -11.45
N VAL A 115 -10.24 -2.46 -11.52
CA VAL A 115 -11.41 -1.99 -10.81
C VAL A 115 -12.64 -2.72 -11.35
N SER A 116 -13.22 -3.61 -10.56
CA SER A 116 -14.57 -4.13 -10.81
C SER A 116 -15.58 -3.09 -10.29
N ARG A 117 -16.43 -2.57 -11.18
CA ARG A 117 -17.49 -1.59 -10.85
C ARG A 117 -18.86 -2.25 -10.97
#